data_AF-A0A447JP25-F1
#
_entry.id   AF-A0A447JP25-F1
#
_cell.length_a   1.000
_cell.length_b   1.000
_cell.length_c   1.000
_cell.angle_alpha   90.00
_cell.angle_beta   90.00
_cell.angle_gamma   90.00
#
_symmetry.space_group_name_H-M   'P 1'
#
loop_
_entity.id
_entity.type
_entity.pdbx_description
1 polymer ?
#
loop_
_entity_poly.entity_id
_entity_poly.type
_entity_poly.pdbx_seq_one_letter_code
_entity_poly.pdbx_strand_id
1 'polypeptide(L)' 'MHQVISATTNPAKIQAILQAFEEIFGEGSCHITPVAVESGVPEQPFGSEETRAGARNRVDNARRLHPQG' A
#
# COMPACT_ATOMS: atom_id res chain seq x y z
N MET A 1 -13.29 -12.06 -3.31
CA MET A 1 -12.06 -11.47 -3.86
C MET A 1 -12.10 -9.97 -3.61
N HIS A 2 -11.19 -9.48 -2.78
CA HIS A 2 -11.03 -8.08 -2.43
C HIS A 2 -10.22 -7.35 -3.50
N GLN A 3 -10.70 -6.18 -3.95
CA GLN A 3 -9.85 -5.25 -4.69
C GLN A 3 -9.00 -4.51 -3.67
N VAL A 4 -7.69 -4.51 -3.86
CA VAL A 4 -6.75 -3.89 -2.92
C VAL A 4 -5.82 -2.96 -3.69
N ILE A 5 -5.87 -1.67 -3.37
CA ILE A 5 -4.89 -0.71 -3.87
C ILE A 5 -3.66 -0.72 -2.95
N SER A 6 -2.48 -1.02 -3.50
CA SER A 6 -1.22 -0.91 -2.76
C SER A 6 -0.46 0.35 -3.18
N ALA A 7 -0.15 1.21 -2.21
CA ALA A 7 0.58 2.46 -2.46
C ALA A 7 2.10 2.27 -2.61
N THR A 8 2.49 1.19 -3.30
CA THR A 8 3.87 0.79 -3.59
C THR A 8 3.91 -0.07 -4.84
N THR A 9 4.95 0.09 -5.66
CA THR A 9 5.25 -0.80 -6.80
C THR A 9 6.38 -1.80 -6.49
N ASN A 10 6.96 -1.76 -5.28
CA ASN A 10 8.01 -2.70 -4.87
C ASN A 10 7.44 -4.14 -4.78
N PRO A 11 7.98 -5.10 -5.56
CA PRO A 11 7.48 -6.47 -5.60
C PRO A 11 7.47 -7.17 -4.23
N ALA A 12 8.48 -6.96 -3.40
CA ALA A 12 8.57 -7.60 -2.09
C ALA A 12 7.44 -7.14 -1.14
N LYS A 13 7.07 -5.85 -1.19
CA LYS A 13 5.96 -5.32 -0.40
C LYS A 13 4.61 -5.84 -0.90
N ILE A 14 4.45 -5.98 -2.22
CA ILE A 14 3.24 -6.54 -2.83
C ILE A 14 3.07 -8.01 -2.40
N GLN A 15 4.13 -8.80 -2.47
CA GLN A 15 4.11 -10.21 -2.03
C GLN A 15 3.76 -10.34 -0.54
N ALA A 16 4.30 -9.48 0.32
CA ALA A 16 3.94 -9.47 1.73
C ALA A 16 2.45 -9.17 1.97
N ILE A 17 1.85 -8.27 1.18
CA ILE A 17 0.40 -7.99 1.26
C ILE A 17 -0.40 -9.20 0.78
N LEU A 18 -0.02 -9.83 -0.34
CA LEU A 18 -0.70 -11.03 -0.86
C LEU A 18 -0.73 -12.15 0.19
N GLN A 19 0.43 -12.47 0.77
CA GLN A 19 0.57 -13.50 1.81
C GLN A 19 -0.32 -13.19 3.02
N ALA A 20 -0.32 -11.95 3.51
CA ALA A 20 -1.18 -11.56 4.63
C ALA A 20 -2.68 -11.73 4.31
N PHE A 21 -3.10 -11.41 3.08
CA PHE A 21 -4.49 -11.62 2.67
C PHE A 21 -4.82 -13.12 2.53
N GLU A 22 -3.91 -13.91 1.99
CA GLU A 22 -4.07 -15.37 1.88
C GLU A 22 -4.19 -16.04 3.25
N GLU A 23 -3.36 -15.64 4.21
CA GLU A 23 -3.39 -16.16 5.58
C GLU A 23 -4.69 -15.81 6.33
N ILE A 24 -5.22 -14.60 6.13
CA ILE A 24 -6.39 -14.10 6.87
C ILE A 24 -7.72 -14.50 6.19
N PHE A 25 -7.77 -14.45 4.86
CA PHE A 25 -9.01 -14.57 4.08
C PHE A 25 -9.04 -15.78 3.13
N GLY A 26 -7.96 -16.58 3.08
CA GLY A 26 -7.83 -17.76 2.22
C GLY A 26 -7.17 -17.47 0.87
N GLU A 27 -6.81 -18.54 0.16
CA GLU A 27 -6.14 -18.49 -1.14
C GLU A 27 -6.96 -17.71 -2.18
N GLY A 28 -6.30 -16.86 -2.98
CA GLY A 28 -6.96 -16.07 -4.04
C GLY A 28 -7.95 -15.02 -3.51
N SER A 29 -7.87 -14.66 -2.23
CA SER A 29 -8.80 -13.75 -1.58
C SER A 29 -8.66 -12.30 -2.02
N CYS A 30 -7.53 -11.88 -2.62
CA CYS A 30 -7.30 -10.51 -3.05
C CYS A 30 -6.69 -10.38 -4.46
N HIS A 31 -7.01 -9.25 -5.10
CA HIS A 31 -6.36 -8.77 -6.32
C HIS A 31 -5.73 -7.41 -6.02
N ILE A 32 -4.40 -7.30 -6.18
CA ILE A 32 -3.66 -6.08 -5.87
C ILE A 32 -3.43 -5.24 -7.12
N THR A 33 -3.86 -3.97 -7.08
CA THR A 33 -3.44 -2.94 -8.03
C THR A 33 -2.34 -2.08 -7.40
N PRO A 34 -1.08 -2.16 -7.87
CA PRO A 34 0.00 -1.35 -7.35
C PRO A 34 0.02 0.05 -7.96
N VAL A 35 0.22 1.07 -7.12
CA VAL A 35 0.26 2.47 -7.55
C VAL A 35 1.49 3.17 -6.96
N ALA A 36 2.17 3.94 -7.81
CA ALA A 36 3.25 4.83 -7.39
C ALA A 36 2.65 6.19 -7.00
N VAL A 37 2.89 6.60 -5.76
CA VAL A 37 2.36 7.85 -5.19
C VAL A 37 3.38 8.47 -4.26
N GLU A 38 3.41 9.79 -4.20
CA GLU A 38 4.31 10.54 -3.34
C GLU A 38 3.99 10.35 -1.85
N SER A 39 5.03 10.32 -1.01
CA SER A 39 4.88 10.27 0.45
C SER A 39 4.78 11.64 1.11
N GLY A 40 5.15 12.73 0.44
CA GLY A 40 5.13 14.08 1.03
C GLY A 40 6.06 14.26 2.24
N VAL A 41 6.98 13.33 2.45
CA VAL A 41 8.09 13.37 3.43
C VAL A 41 9.39 13.02 2.68
N PRO A 42 10.58 13.28 3.25
CA PRO A 42 11.85 12.93 2.61
C PRO A 42 11.94 11.46 2.20
N GLU A 43 12.75 11.16 1.18
CA GLU A 43 12.97 9.78 0.69
C GLU A 43 13.49 8.85 1.79
N GLN A 44 14.28 9.39 2.71
CA GLN A 44 14.73 8.75 3.94
C GLN A 44 14.08 9.46 5.14
N PRO A 45 12.90 9.02 5.58
CA PRO A 45 12.22 9.60 6.74
C PRO A 45 13.06 9.45 8.01
N PHE A 46 13.12 10.49 8.81
CA PHE A 46 13.79 10.46 10.11
C PHE A 46 12.79 10.14 11.23
N GLY A 47 13.00 9.00 11.90
CA GLY A 47 12.19 8.59 13.04
C GLY A 47 10.79 8.06 12.68
N SER A 48 10.02 7.73 13.71
CA SER A 48 8.73 7.07 13.60
C SER A 48 7.61 8.00 13.09
N GLU A 49 7.72 9.30 13.38
CA GLU A 49 6.73 10.29 12.99
C GLU A 49 6.68 10.45 11.47
N GLU A 50 7.81 10.74 10.83
CA GLU A 50 7.89 10.91 9.38
C GLU A 50 7.58 9.60 8.64
N THR A 51 8.06 8.47 9.16
CA THR A 51 7.77 7.15 8.57
C THR A 51 6.26 6.89 8.54
N ARG A 52 5.55 7.19 9.64
CA ARG A 52 4.09 7.04 9.74
C ARG A 52 3.36 8.06 8.86
N ALA A 53 3.81 9.30 8.83
CA ALA A 53 3.24 10.35 7.98
C ALA A 53 3.35 9.98 6.50
N GLY A 54 4.54 9.55 6.05
CA GLY A 54 4.78 9.11 4.68
C GLY A 54 3.87 7.94 4.26
N ALA A 55 3.67 6.95 5.14
CA ALA A 55 2.75 5.85 4.88
C ALA A 55 1.30 6.32 4.71
N ARG A 56 0.81 7.20 5.60
CA ARG A 56 -0.55 7.76 5.52
C ARG A 56 -0.76 8.58 4.23
N ASN A 57 0.19 9.46 3.93
CA ASN A 57 0.15 10.30 2.73
C ASN A 57 0.09 9.46 1.45
N ARG A 58 0.87 8.36 1.37
CA ARG A 58 0.80 7.42 0.24
C ARG A 58 -0.60 6.81 0.11
N VAL A 59 -1.21 6.36 1.19
CA VAL A 59 -2.57 5.78 1.16
C VAL A 59 -3.62 6.82 0.74
N ASP A 60 -3.55 8.04 1.29
CA ASP A 60 -4.48 9.12 0.92
C ASP A 60 -4.35 9.50 -0.56
N ASN A 61 -3.12 9.59 -1.06
CA ASN A 61 -2.85 9.86 -2.48
C ASN A 61 -3.34 8.73 -3.37
N ALA A 62 -3.11 7.47 -2.97
CA ALA A 62 -3.62 6.30 -3.70
C ALA A 62 -5.15 6.30 -3.78
N ARG A 63 -5.84 6.62 -2.68
CA ARG A 63 -7.31 6.71 -2.63
C ARG A 63 -7.85 7.84 -3.52
N ARG A 64 -7.16 8.97 -3.63
CA ARG A 64 -7.57 10.06 -4.55
C ARG A 64 -7.48 9.63 -6.02
N LEU A 65 -6.46 8.84 -6.37
CA LEU A 65 -6.30 8.31 -7.74
C LEU A 65 -7.26 7.15 -8.04
N HIS A 66 -7.56 6.33 -7.03
CA HIS A 66 -8.43 5.15 -7.13
C HIS A 66 -9.55 5.20 -6.08
N PRO A 67 -10.57 6.06 -6.27
CA PRO A 67 -11.62 6.27 -5.26
C PRO A 67 -12.59 5.08 -5.11
N GLN A 68 -12.52 4.08 -6.00
CA GLN A 68 -13.41 2.91 -6.02
C GLN A 68 -12.70 1.60 -5.65
N GLY A 69 -11.45 1.67 -5.18
CA GLY A 69 -10.67 0.52 -4.71
C GLY A 69 -10.53 0.44 -3.20
#